data_AF-A0A519LSP5-F1
#
_entry.id   AF-A0A519LSP5-F1
#
_cell.length_a   1.000
_cell.length_b   1.000
_cell.length_c   1.000
_cell.angle_alpha   90.00
_cell.angle_beta   90.00
_cell.angle_gamma   90.00
#
_symmetry.space_group_name_H-M   'P 1'
#
loop_
_entity.id
_entity.type
_entity.pdbx_description
1 polymer ?
#
loop_
_entity_poly.entity_id
_entity_poly.type
_entity_poly.pdbx_seq_one_letter_code
_entity_poly.pdbx_strand_id
1 'polypeptide(L)'
;MNDEIFEKATVRDSDEIRKLIYTLLFLLFASLLGGYISYLFDKHIVDQVICTIYKERLTFFQTVLTILLSFYTLYYIIIKLLHTQYNVRYHCIVLIFIPLFLYLKERLFDYNYIFTLLYGFDKKGLAFLDFPFFLLAIVIVILIANRIRDNIPNYSGDLIVDLPLKLLNHDKFERKQVYESLVKQISNISFNEDRSFIVGIVNKWAEGKTSFLNFTTDELAKDQNTIVVNFNAWFTSQSDSFTNDFFKTLDDELSKYIYTGSLMRRYANNLTQINSVFNLTKYLPKAWISEDSNLEYFENIEKLLKRLNKRIFIIIDDVDR
;
A
#
# COMPACT_ATOMS: atom_id res chain seq x y z
N MET A 1 23.15 -17.59 -18.69
CA MET A 1 22.07 -16.63 -18.36
C MET A 1 21.07 -16.48 -19.50
N ASN A 2 21.49 -16.25 -20.75
CA ASN A 2 20.56 -16.23 -21.90
C ASN A 2 19.90 -17.59 -22.18
N ASP A 3 20.63 -18.71 -22.01
CA ASP A 3 20.09 -20.05 -22.28
C ASP A 3 19.02 -20.49 -21.28
N GLU A 4 19.19 -20.20 -19.98
CA GLU A 4 18.16 -20.48 -18.95
C GLU A 4 16.89 -19.65 -19.13
N ILE A 5 17.02 -18.42 -19.62
CA ILE A 5 15.87 -17.55 -19.91
C ILE A 5 15.12 -18.08 -21.15
N PHE A 6 15.86 -18.51 -22.18
CA PHE A 6 15.29 -19.15 -23.37
C PHE A 6 14.65 -20.50 -23.05
N GLU A 7 15.26 -21.30 -22.20
CA GLU A 7 14.73 -22.60 -21.75
C GLU A 7 13.46 -22.41 -20.89
N LYS A 8 13.44 -21.44 -19.97
CA LYS A 8 12.21 -21.10 -19.22
C LYS A 8 11.10 -20.55 -20.10
N ALA A 9 11.43 -19.76 -21.13
CA ALA A 9 10.45 -19.22 -22.07
C ALA A 9 9.85 -20.33 -22.95
N THR A 10 10.68 -21.21 -23.52
CA THR A 10 10.26 -22.34 -24.36
C THR A 10 9.44 -23.38 -23.59
N VAL A 11 9.81 -23.67 -22.32
CA VAL A 11 9.02 -24.56 -21.46
C VAL A 11 7.64 -23.95 -21.15
N ARG A 12 7.58 -22.64 -20.85
CA ARG A 12 6.34 -21.92 -20.57
C ARG A 12 5.39 -21.90 -21.79
N ASP A 13 5.92 -21.64 -22.99
CA ASP A 13 5.15 -21.65 -24.22
C ASP A 13 4.62 -23.06 -24.56
N SER A 14 5.43 -24.11 -24.30
CA SER A 14 5.01 -25.50 -24.51
C SER A 14 3.84 -25.91 -23.59
N ASP A 15 3.81 -25.39 -22.37
CA ASP A 15 2.74 -25.64 -21.41
C ASP A 15 1.43 -24.91 -21.77
N GLU A 16 1.52 -23.70 -22.34
CA GLU A 16 0.35 -22.99 -22.84
C GLU A 16 -0.25 -23.67 -24.07
N ILE A 17 0.60 -24.16 -25.00
CA ILE A 17 0.15 -24.93 -26.17
C ILE A 17 -0.51 -26.24 -25.74
N ARG A 18 0.06 -26.98 -24.78
CA ARG A 18 -0.55 -28.21 -24.23
C ARG A 18 -1.91 -27.94 -23.59
N LYS A 19 -2.03 -26.86 -22.82
CA LYS A 19 -3.32 -26.44 -22.24
C LYS A 19 -4.33 -26.14 -23.34
N LEU A 20 -3.94 -25.43 -24.39
CA LEU A 20 -4.81 -25.11 -25.53
C LEU A 20 -5.31 -26.38 -26.23
N ILE A 21 -4.41 -27.36 -26.44
CA ILE A 21 -4.75 -28.67 -27.02
C ILE A 21 -5.72 -29.44 -26.12
N TYR A 22 -5.50 -29.49 -24.81
CA TYR A 22 -6.45 -30.14 -23.88
C TYR A 22 -7.80 -29.43 -23.85
N THR A 23 -7.84 -28.10 -23.98
CA THR A 23 -9.11 -27.36 -24.04
C THR A 23 -9.86 -27.65 -25.34
N LEU A 24 -9.15 -27.71 -26.48
CA LEU A 24 -9.72 -28.10 -27.77
C LEU A 24 -10.26 -29.53 -27.76
N LEU A 25 -9.49 -30.48 -27.23
CA LEU A 25 -9.92 -31.87 -27.08
C LEU A 25 -11.15 -32.00 -26.18
N PHE A 26 -11.20 -31.25 -25.07
CA PHE A 26 -12.36 -31.22 -24.19
C PHE A 26 -13.59 -30.63 -24.88
N LEU A 27 -13.45 -29.52 -25.62
CA LEU A 27 -14.54 -28.91 -26.37
C LEU A 27 -15.08 -29.86 -27.46
N LEU A 28 -14.19 -30.55 -28.15
CA LEU A 28 -14.54 -31.51 -29.20
C LEU A 28 -15.22 -32.76 -28.62
N PHE A 29 -14.75 -33.24 -27.47
CA PHE A 29 -15.38 -34.33 -26.73
C PHE A 29 -16.76 -33.93 -26.17
N ALA A 30 -16.88 -32.72 -25.63
CA ALA A 30 -18.14 -32.18 -25.13
C ALA A 30 -19.16 -31.95 -26.26
N SER A 31 -18.73 -31.53 -27.46
CA SER A 31 -19.65 -31.37 -28.59
C SER A 31 -20.15 -32.71 -29.13
N LEU A 32 -19.31 -33.75 -29.14
CA LEU A 32 -19.69 -35.09 -29.60
C LEU A 32 -20.62 -35.80 -28.61
N LEU A 33 -20.41 -35.63 -27.31
CA LEU A 33 -21.21 -36.29 -26.27
C LEU A 33 -22.36 -35.43 -25.73
N GLY A 34 -22.52 -34.19 -26.20
CA GLY A 34 -23.53 -33.26 -25.69
C GLY A 34 -24.93 -33.87 -25.66
N GLY A 35 -25.38 -34.50 -26.74
CA GLY A 35 -26.69 -35.15 -26.80
C GLY A 35 -26.84 -36.34 -25.84
N TYR A 36 -25.77 -37.11 -25.62
CA TYR A 36 -25.77 -38.23 -24.68
C TYR A 36 -25.75 -37.76 -23.22
N ILE A 37 -24.99 -36.68 -22.93
CA ILE A 37 -24.96 -36.04 -21.62
C ILE A 37 -26.32 -35.44 -21.30
N SER A 38 -26.97 -34.75 -22.24
CA SER A 38 -28.34 -34.26 -22.08
C SER A 38 -29.32 -35.40 -21.80
N TYR A 39 -29.25 -36.50 -22.55
CA TYR A 39 -30.10 -37.68 -22.30
C TYR A 39 -29.89 -38.27 -20.89
N LEU A 40 -28.64 -38.40 -20.43
CA LEU A 40 -28.36 -38.89 -19.07
C LEU A 40 -28.82 -37.90 -18.00
N PHE A 41 -28.65 -36.60 -18.23
CA PHE A 41 -29.11 -35.54 -17.35
C PHE A 41 -30.64 -35.59 -17.22
N ASP A 42 -31.35 -35.70 -18.33
CA ASP A 42 -32.81 -35.83 -18.33
C ASP A 42 -33.26 -37.07 -17.56
N LYS A 43 -32.71 -38.23 -17.93
CA LYS A 43 -33.10 -39.52 -17.36
C LYS A 43 -32.85 -39.63 -15.86
N HIS A 44 -31.72 -39.14 -15.37
CA HIS A 44 -31.28 -39.38 -13.99
C HIS A 44 -31.48 -38.18 -13.06
N ILE A 45 -31.47 -36.95 -13.59
CA ILE A 45 -31.56 -35.74 -12.78
C ILE A 45 -32.93 -35.09 -12.97
N VAL A 46 -33.34 -34.82 -14.21
CA VAL A 46 -34.60 -34.10 -14.46
C VAL A 46 -35.80 -34.96 -14.07
N ASP A 47 -35.92 -36.15 -14.67
CA ASP A 47 -37.10 -37.01 -14.49
C ASP A 47 -37.21 -37.57 -13.08
N GLN A 48 -36.09 -37.98 -12.48
CA GLN A 48 -36.10 -38.63 -11.17
C GLN A 48 -36.10 -37.66 -9.99
N VAL A 49 -35.36 -36.55 -10.10
CA VAL A 49 -35.13 -35.64 -8.97
C VAL A 49 -35.95 -34.36 -9.14
N ILE A 50 -35.73 -33.64 -10.24
CA ILE A 50 -36.32 -32.30 -10.43
C ILE A 50 -37.85 -32.40 -10.57
N CYS A 51 -38.38 -33.31 -11.40
CA CYS A 51 -39.82 -33.48 -11.57
C CYS A 51 -40.51 -33.96 -10.29
N THR A 52 -39.85 -34.79 -9.49
CA THR A 52 -40.37 -35.28 -8.20
C THR A 52 -40.48 -34.15 -7.18
N ILE A 53 -39.42 -33.35 -7.04
CA ILE A 53 -39.40 -32.16 -6.16
C ILE A 53 -40.43 -31.12 -6.62
N TYR A 54 -40.60 -30.93 -7.93
CA TYR A 54 -41.54 -29.95 -8.47
C TYR A 54 -43.00 -30.36 -8.27
N LYS A 55 -43.32 -31.67 -8.33
CA LYS A 55 -44.66 -32.21 -8.04
C LYS A 55 -45.09 -31.96 -6.59
N GLU A 56 -44.17 -32.00 -5.64
CA GLU A 56 -44.47 -31.77 -4.22
C GLU A 56 -44.67 -30.29 -3.85
N ARG A 57 -44.49 -29.37 -4.81
CA ARG A 57 -44.42 -27.90 -4.64
C ARG A 57 -43.38 -27.51 -3.58
N LEU A 58 -42.32 -26.83 -4.01
CA LEU A 58 -41.41 -26.14 -3.09
C LEU A 58 -42.23 -25.23 -2.16
N THR A 59 -42.14 -25.48 -0.86
CA THR A 59 -42.85 -24.68 0.13
C THR A 59 -42.28 -23.25 0.11
N PHE A 60 -43.15 -22.24 0.30
CA PHE A 60 -42.75 -20.82 0.35
C PHE A 60 -41.54 -20.59 1.29
N PHE A 61 -41.48 -21.34 2.38
CA PHE A 61 -40.36 -21.34 3.31
C PHE A 61 -39.03 -21.78 2.68
N GLN A 62 -39.02 -22.88 1.94
CA GLN A 62 -37.81 -23.38 1.26
C GLN A 62 -37.30 -22.38 0.22
N THR A 63 -38.21 -21.74 -0.53
CA THR A 63 -37.80 -20.71 -1.51
C THR A 63 -37.16 -19.50 -0.85
N VAL A 64 -37.70 -19.02 0.28
CA VAL A 64 -37.13 -17.90 1.03
C VAL A 64 -35.77 -18.27 1.63
N LEU A 65 -35.65 -19.47 2.20
CA LEU A 65 -34.40 -19.96 2.79
C LEU A 65 -33.28 -20.07 1.75
N THR A 66 -33.56 -20.61 0.55
CA THR A 66 -32.57 -20.72 -0.53
C THR A 66 -32.10 -19.34 -0.99
N ILE A 67 -33.01 -18.37 -1.10
CA ILE A 67 -32.67 -16.99 -1.45
C ILE A 67 -31.73 -16.40 -0.39
N LEU A 68 -32.06 -16.50 0.90
CA LEU A 68 -31.24 -15.97 1.99
C LEU A 68 -29.83 -16.61 2.03
N LEU A 69 -29.75 -17.93 1.85
CA LEU A 69 -28.46 -18.63 1.82
C LEU A 69 -27.61 -18.19 0.62
N SER A 70 -28.21 -17.99 -0.55
CA SER A 70 -27.49 -17.51 -1.74
C SER A 70 -26.97 -16.06 -1.60
N PHE A 71 -27.71 -15.18 -0.90
CA PHE A 71 -27.22 -13.84 -0.58
C PHE A 71 -26.09 -13.87 0.47
N TYR A 72 -26.18 -14.74 1.48
CA TYR A 72 -25.13 -14.90 2.48
C TYR A 72 -23.83 -15.41 1.88
N THR A 73 -23.89 -16.42 1.00
CA THR A 73 -22.70 -16.94 0.31
C THR A 73 -22.10 -15.89 -0.61
N LEU A 74 -22.92 -15.09 -1.32
CA LEU A 74 -22.45 -13.97 -2.12
C LEU A 74 -21.71 -12.94 -1.25
N TYR A 75 -22.32 -12.49 -0.15
CA TYR A 75 -21.73 -11.53 0.77
C TYR A 75 -20.37 -12.01 1.29
N TYR A 76 -20.28 -13.27 1.72
CA TYR A 76 -19.05 -13.87 2.20
C TYR A 76 -17.96 -13.94 1.11
N ILE A 77 -18.33 -14.33 -0.11
CA ILE A 77 -17.42 -14.40 -1.25
C ILE A 77 -16.91 -13.00 -1.64
N ILE A 78 -17.79 -11.99 -1.67
CA ILE A 78 -17.41 -10.61 -1.99
C ILE A 78 -16.42 -10.07 -0.97
N ILE A 79 -16.70 -10.21 0.34
CA ILE A 79 -15.78 -9.76 1.39
C ILE A 79 -14.43 -10.45 1.28
N LYS A 80 -14.45 -11.78 1.11
CA LYS A 80 -13.22 -12.56 1.03
C LYS A 80 -12.42 -12.15 -0.21
N LEU A 81 -13.03 -12.10 -1.39
CA LEU A 81 -12.35 -11.77 -2.65
C LEU A 81 -11.92 -10.30 -2.78
N LEU A 82 -12.57 -9.35 -2.08
CA LEU A 82 -12.16 -7.95 -2.06
C LEU A 82 -10.97 -7.70 -1.12
N HIS A 83 -10.90 -8.40 0.02
CA HIS A 83 -9.86 -8.17 1.02
C HIS A 83 -8.58 -8.97 0.82
N THR A 84 -8.58 -9.99 -0.05
CA THR A 84 -7.44 -10.91 -0.16
C THR A 84 -7.04 -11.12 -1.62
N GLN A 85 -5.74 -11.06 -1.87
CA GLN A 85 -5.11 -11.26 -3.19
C GLN A 85 -5.12 -12.76 -3.55
N TYR A 86 -6.29 -13.37 -3.70
CA TYR A 86 -6.40 -14.78 -4.09
C TYR A 86 -6.20 -14.95 -5.59
N ASN A 87 -5.07 -15.54 -5.97
CA ASN A 87 -4.80 -15.95 -7.36
C ASN A 87 -5.37 -17.36 -7.61
N VAL A 88 -6.57 -17.43 -8.20
CA VAL A 88 -7.23 -18.68 -8.54
C VAL A 88 -6.69 -19.24 -9.87
N ARG A 89 -6.42 -20.55 -9.94
CA ARG A 89 -5.92 -21.24 -11.15
C ARG A 89 -6.95 -21.18 -12.29
N TYR A 90 -6.48 -21.02 -13.54
CA TYR A 90 -7.33 -20.87 -14.74
C TYR A 90 -8.39 -21.98 -14.88
N HIS A 91 -8.02 -23.23 -14.61
CA HIS A 91 -8.94 -24.36 -14.71
C HIS A 91 -10.12 -24.25 -13.76
N CYS A 92 -9.96 -23.65 -12.58
CA CYS A 92 -11.07 -23.44 -11.65
C CYS A 92 -12.08 -22.42 -12.17
N ILE A 93 -11.61 -21.35 -12.84
CA ILE A 93 -12.49 -20.35 -13.47
C ILE A 93 -13.26 -20.99 -14.63
N VAL A 94 -12.57 -21.78 -15.46
CA VAL A 94 -13.20 -22.52 -16.58
C VAL A 94 -14.26 -23.51 -16.06
N LEU A 95 -13.98 -24.24 -14.99
CA LEU A 95 -14.94 -25.17 -14.38
C LEU A 95 -16.23 -24.49 -13.92
N ILE A 96 -16.13 -23.26 -13.41
CA ILE A 96 -17.30 -22.47 -12.97
C ILE A 96 -18.03 -21.85 -14.17
N PHE A 97 -17.33 -21.57 -15.27
CA PHE A 97 -17.93 -21.03 -16.49
C PHE A 97 -18.80 -22.05 -17.24
N ILE A 98 -18.44 -23.34 -17.22
CA ILE A 98 -19.19 -24.41 -17.91
C ILE A 98 -20.68 -24.45 -17.51
N PRO A 99 -21.07 -24.53 -16.22
CA PRO A 99 -22.48 -24.56 -15.86
C PRO A 99 -23.21 -23.26 -16.21
N LEU A 100 -22.53 -22.10 -16.10
CA LEU A 100 -23.10 -20.81 -16.51
C LEU A 100 -23.41 -20.79 -18.00
N PHE A 101 -22.49 -21.28 -18.83
CA PHE A 101 -22.64 -21.33 -20.27
C PHE A 101 -23.78 -22.27 -20.68
N LEU A 102 -23.84 -23.48 -20.10
CA LEU A 102 -24.92 -24.42 -20.38
C LEU A 102 -26.29 -23.84 -19.98
N TYR A 103 -26.36 -23.19 -18.82
CA TYR A 103 -27.58 -22.52 -18.39
C TYR A 103 -28.00 -21.41 -19.36
N LEU A 104 -27.10 -20.50 -19.72
CA LEU A 104 -27.41 -19.41 -20.65
C LEU A 104 -27.80 -19.94 -22.05
N LYS A 105 -27.19 -21.04 -22.50
CA LYS A 105 -27.54 -21.70 -23.77
C LYS A 105 -28.99 -22.19 -23.75
N GLU A 106 -29.36 -22.97 -22.74
CA GLU A 106 -30.73 -23.49 -22.58
C GLU A 106 -31.73 -22.37 -22.24
N ARG A 107 -31.28 -21.28 -21.63
CA ARG A 107 -32.15 -20.16 -21.26
C ARG A 107 -32.48 -19.23 -22.44
N LEU A 108 -31.51 -19.00 -23.33
CA LEU A 108 -31.62 -18.00 -24.40
C LEU A 108 -31.86 -18.61 -25.80
N PHE A 109 -31.38 -19.83 -26.06
CA PHE A 109 -31.33 -20.40 -27.42
C PHE A 109 -32.11 -21.71 -27.57
N ASP A 110 -31.94 -22.67 -26.66
CA ASP A 110 -32.60 -23.98 -26.73
C ASP A 110 -33.94 -23.98 -25.97
N TYR A 111 -34.98 -24.59 -26.55
CA TYR A 111 -36.35 -24.58 -26.00
C TYR A 111 -36.77 -25.89 -25.32
N ASN A 112 -35.81 -26.74 -24.97
CA ASN A 112 -36.09 -28.08 -24.45
C ASN A 112 -36.70 -28.05 -23.05
N TYR A 113 -36.46 -27.00 -22.27
CA TYR A 113 -36.91 -26.89 -20.88
C TYR A 113 -37.87 -25.73 -20.67
N ILE A 114 -38.91 -25.97 -19.85
CA ILE A 114 -39.83 -24.94 -19.37
C ILE A 114 -39.34 -24.44 -18.02
N PHE A 115 -38.88 -23.19 -17.97
CA PHE A 115 -38.37 -22.57 -16.75
C PHE A 115 -39.50 -21.95 -15.93
N THR A 116 -39.44 -22.13 -14.61
CA THR A 116 -40.36 -21.48 -13.66
C THR A 116 -40.06 -19.98 -13.57
N LEU A 117 -41.01 -19.16 -14.04
CA LEU A 117 -40.92 -17.71 -14.04
C LEU A 117 -41.34 -17.14 -12.67
N LEU A 118 -40.52 -16.22 -12.14
CA LEU A 118 -40.83 -15.38 -10.98
C LEU A 118 -41.56 -14.10 -11.39
N TYR A 119 -41.23 -13.53 -12.54
CA TYR A 119 -41.79 -12.26 -13.01
C TYR A 119 -41.75 -12.16 -14.53
N GLY A 120 -42.78 -11.56 -15.14
CA GLY A 120 -42.88 -11.35 -16.59
C GLY A 120 -43.70 -12.42 -17.33
N PHE A 121 -43.96 -12.14 -18.61
CA PHE A 121 -44.73 -13.02 -19.49
C PHE A 121 -43.79 -13.72 -20.48
N ASP A 122 -44.04 -15.00 -20.71
CA ASP A 122 -43.30 -15.86 -21.63
C ASP A 122 -41.78 -15.95 -21.33
N LYS A 123 -41.02 -16.42 -22.32
CA LYS A 123 -39.58 -16.74 -22.22
C LYS A 123 -38.68 -15.54 -21.87
N LYS A 124 -39.22 -14.32 -21.87
CA LYS A 124 -38.52 -13.07 -21.52
C LYS A 124 -38.66 -12.69 -20.04
N GLY A 125 -39.50 -13.39 -19.28
CA GLY A 125 -39.61 -13.17 -17.84
C GLY A 125 -38.37 -13.67 -17.08
N LEU A 126 -38.18 -13.21 -15.85
CA LEU A 126 -37.15 -13.67 -14.92
C LEU A 126 -37.52 -15.04 -14.38
N ALA A 127 -36.68 -16.04 -14.62
CA ALA A 127 -36.81 -17.37 -14.05
C ALA A 127 -36.17 -17.45 -12.67
N PHE A 128 -36.66 -18.37 -11.86
CA PHE A 128 -36.12 -18.62 -10.52
C PHE A 128 -34.61 -18.89 -10.52
N LEU A 129 -34.12 -19.63 -11.52
CA LEU A 129 -32.70 -19.94 -11.65
C LEU A 129 -31.84 -18.77 -12.21
N ASP A 130 -32.45 -17.70 -12.73
CA ASP A 130 -31.67 -16.56 -13.26
C ASP A 130 -30.82 -15.93 -12.13
N PHE A 131 -31.36 -15.90 -10.90
CA PHE A 131 -30.71 -15.29 -9.75
C PHE A 131 -29.37 -15.96 -9.35
N PRO A 132 -29.30 -17.27 -9.03
CA PRO A 132 -28.03 -17.91 -8.67
C PRO A 132 -26.99 -17.88 -9.79
N PHE A 133 -27.40 -17.96 -11.06
CA PHE A 133 -26.47 -17.88 -12.19
C PHE A 133 -25.96 -16.45 -12.43
N PHE A 134 -26.76 -15.42 -12.16
CA PHE A 134 -26.29 -14.03 -12.15
C PHE A 134 -25.22 -13.79 -11.08
N LEU A 135 -25.42 -14.33 -9.87
CA LEU A 135 -24.42 -14.28 -8.80
C LEU A 135 -23.11 -14.97 -9.21
N LEU A 136 -23.22 -16.14 -9.84
CA LEU A 136 -22.07 -16.88 -10.37
C LEU A 136 -21.27 -16.05 -11.38
N ALA A 137 -21.96 -15.34 -12.28
CA ALA A 137 -21.34 -14.45 -13.26
C ALA A 137 -20.54 -13.32 -12.60
N ILE A 138 -21.08 -12.68 -11.55
CA ILE A 138 -20.38 -11.63 -10.78
C ILE A 138 -19.09 -12.19 -10.18
N VAL A 139 -19.14 -13.40 -9.59
CA VAL A 139 -17.95 -14.05 -9.01
C VAL A 139 -16.88 -14.28 -10.09
N ILE A 140 -17.25 -14.77 -11.27
CA ILE A 140 -16.31 -14.96 -12.39
C ILE A 140 -15.66 -13.63 -12.79
N VAL A 141 -16.43 -12.54 -12.90
CA VAL A 141 -15.90 -11.22 -13.24
C VAL A 141 -14.88 -10.74 -12.21
N ILE A 142 -15.18 -10.88 -10.92
CA ILE A 142 -14.26 -10.51 -9.82
C ILE A 142 -12.97 -11.34 -9.90
N LEU A 143 -13.07 -12.65 -10.13
CA LEU A 143 -11.90 -13.52 -10.26
C LEU A 143 -11.02 -13.15 -11.46
N ILE A 144 -11.63 -12.79 -12.60
CA ILE A 144 -10.90 -12.31 -13.78
C ILE A 144 -10.24 -10.96 -13.50
N ALA A 145 -10.96 -10.02 -12.87
CA ALA A 145 -10.44 -8.70 -12.53
C ALA A 145 -9.24 -8.77 -11.57
N ASN A 146 -9.32 -9.60 -10.53
CA ASN A 146 -8.21 -9.84 -9.61
C ASN A 146 -6.98 -10.42 -10.32
N ARG A 147 -7.19 -11.31 -11.30
CA ARG A 147 -6.08 -11.89 -12.08
C ARG A 147 -5.42 -10.88 -13.03
N ILE A 148 -6.20 -10.00 -13.65
CA ILE A 148 -5.67 -8.91 -14.47
C ILE A 148 -4.83 -7.96 -13.60
N ARG A 149 -5.28 -7.69 -12.37
CA ARG A 149 -4.56 -6.87 -11.39
C ARG A 149 -3.23 -7.50 -10.96
N ASP A 150 -3.19 -8.81 -10.71
CA ASP A 150 -1.95 -9.52 -10.32
C ASP A 150 -0.94 -9.67 -11.47
N ASN A 151 -1.40 -9.66 -12.72
CA ASN A 151 -0.53 -9.73 -13.90
C ASN A 151 0.17 -8.39 -14.24
N ILE A 152 -0.14 -7.31 -13.52
CA ILE A 152 0.69 -6.11 -13.56
C ILE A 152 2.01 -6.50 -12.87
N PRO A 153 3.14 -6.56 -13.58
CA PRO A 153 4.38 -7.06 -13.01
C PRO A 153 4.77 -6.19 -11.82
N ASN A 154 4.60 -6.71 -10.61
CA ASN A 154 5.35 -6.25 -9.46
C ASN A 154 6.80 -6.62 -9.74
N TYR A 155 7.59 -5.63 -10.14
CA TYR A 155 9.05 -5.71 -10.05
C TYR A 155 9.41 -5.78 -8.56
N SER A 156 9.27 -6.96 -7.96
CA SER A 156 9.82 -7.28 -6.65
C SER A 156 10.84 -8.38 -6.87
N GLY A 157 12.12 -8.02 -6.82
CA GLY A 157 13.17 -9.03 -6.68
C GLY A 157 12.95 -9.85 -5.41
N ASP A 158 13.50 -11.06 -5.36
CA ASP A 158 13.40 -11.98 -4.22
C ASP A 158 13.92 -11.40 -2.89
N LEU A 159 14.55 -10.22 -2.92
CA LEU A 159 14.99 -9.46 -1.76
C LEU A 159 14.05 -8.27 -1.52
N ILE A 160 13.34 -8.31 -0.39
CA ILE A 160 12.55 -7.17 0.10
C ILE A 160 13.48 -6.31 0.95
N VAL A 161 13.75 -5.09 0.48
CA VAL A 161 14.48 -4.09 1.24
C VAL A 161 13.49 -3.35 2.14
N ASP A 162 13.73 -3.37 3.45
CA ASP A 162 12.98 -2.54 4.39
C ASP A 162 13.49 -1.10 4.29
N LEU A 163 12.68 -0.23 3.71
CA LEU A 163 12.97 1.19 3.56
C LEU A 163 11.94 2.00 4.34
N PRO A 164 12.37 3.11 4.96
CA PRO A 164 11.42 4.01 5.62
C PRO A 164 10.40 4.51 4.60
N LEU A 165 9.14 4.53 5.03
CA LEU A 165 8.04 5.00 4.20
C LEU A 165 8.22 6.50 3.95
N LYS A 166 7.98 6.91 2.71
CA LYS A 166 8.00 8.33 2.31
C LYS A 166 6.59 8.94 2.33
N LEU A 167 5.61 8.20 1.80
CA LEU A 167 4.24 8.69 1.67
C LEU A 167 3.34 8.13 2.78
N LEU A 168 2.57 9.02 3.42
CA LEU A 168 1.62 8.67 4.47
C LEU A 168 0.57 7.64 4.01
N ASN A 169 0.18 7.68 2.73
CA ASN A 169 -0.81 6.75 2.16
C ASN A 169 -0.35 5.29 2.15
N HIS A 170 0.95 5.03 2.32
CA HIS A 170 1.50 3.67 2.43
C HIS A 170 1.56 3.19 3.87
N ASP A 171 1.20 4.02 4.85
CA ASP A 171 1.16 3.61 6.25
C ASP A 171 -0.01 2.66 6.54
N LYS A 172 0.32 1.42 6.90
CA LYS A 172 -0.65 0.39 7.29
C LYS A 172 -0.87 0.30 8.80
N PHE A 173 -0.12 1.08 9.58
CA PHE A 173 -0.08 0.97 11.04
C PHE A 173 -0.87 2.07 11.76
N GLU A 174 -1.77 2.76 11.05
CA GLU A 174 -2.68 3.78 11.59
C GLU A 174 -1.98 4.91 12.40
N ARG A 175 -0.69 5.16 12.15
CA ARG A 175 0.11 6.18 12.86
C ARG A 175 -0.28 7.61 12.48
N LYS A 176 -1.09 7.74 11.43
CA LYS A 176 -1.64 9.00 10.92
C LYS A 176 -2.18 9.91 12.02
N GLN A 177 -2.97 9.38 12.96
CA GLN A 177 -3.58 10.20 14.02
C GLN A 177 -2.53 10.83 14.96
N VAL A 178 -1.49 10.07 15.31
CA VAL A 178 -0.40 10.53 16.20
C VAL A 178 0.41 11.63 15.51
N TYR A 179 0.78 11.39 14.26
CA TYR A 179 1.50 12.34 13.43
C TYR A 179 0.71 13.65 13.21
N GLU A 180 -0.58 13.56 12.84
CA GLU A 180 -1.42 14.74 12.62
C GLU A 180 -1.60 15.57 13.89
N SER A 181 -1.74 14.90 15.05
CA SER A 181 -1.79 15.57 16.34
C SER A 181 -0.50 16.32 16.66
N LEU A 182 0.66 15.68 16.42
CA LEU A 182 1.96 16.30 16.63
C LEU A 182 2.16 17.52 15.72
N VAL A 183 1.90 17.39 14.42
CA VAL A 183 2.04 18.50 13.46
C VAL A 183 1.12 19.66 13.84
N LYS A 184 -0.12 19.37 14.26
CA LYS A 184 -1.05 20.39 14.71
C LYS A 184 -0.55 21.12 15.95
N GLN A 185 0.02 20.40 16.92
CA GLN A 185 0.64 21.00 18.10
C GLN A 185 1.80 21.91 17.71
N ILE A 186 2.74 21.42 16.88
CA ILE A 186 3.89 22.18 16.38
C ILE A 186 3.43 23.45 15.65
N SER A 187 2.44 23.33 14.76
CA SER A 187 1.98 24.44 13.92
C SER A 187 1.28 25.55 14.71
N ASN A 188 0.62 25.20 15.81
CA ASN A 188 -0.12 26.12 16.67
C ASN A 188 0.75 26.87 17.68
N ILE A 189 2.04 26.54 17.81
CA ILE A 189 2.96 27.25 18.70
C ILE A 189 3.13 28.68 18.19
N SER A 190 2.85 29.65 19.07
CA SER A 190 3.00 31.07 18.77
C SER A 190 4.47 31.48 18.87
N PHE A 191 4.97 32.16 17.84
CA PHE A 191 6.38 32.57 17.69
C PHE A 191 6.72 33.88 18.42
N ASN A 192 5.79 34.42 19.23
CA ASN A 192 6.03 35.64 19.99
C ASN A 192 6.90 35.42 21.25
N GLU A 193 7.42 34.20 21.45
CA GLU A 193 8.31 33.87 22.57
C GLU A 193 9.73 33.62 22.06
N ASP A 194 10.75 34.17 22.72
CA ASP A 194 12.18 33.93 22.46
C ASP A 194 12.62 32.50 22.90
N ARG A 195 11.78 31.48 22.66
CA ARG A 195 11.97 30.12 23.16
C ARG A 195 11.88 29.10 22.04
N SER A 196 12.87 28.21 21.99
CA SER A 196 12.83 26.98 21.21
C SER A 196 12.28 25.83 22.04
N PHE A 197 11.66 24.84 21.40
CA PHE A 197 11.28 23.58 22.02
C PHE A 197 11.97 22.41 21.32
N ILE A 198 12.09 21.30 22.04
CA ILE A 198 12.70 20.07 21.53
C ILE A 198 11.68 18.95 21.69
N VAL A 199 11.49 18.15 20.63
CA VAL A 199 10.63 16.96 20.64
C VAL A 199 11.51 15.74 20.44
N GLY A 200 11.48 14.83 21.40
CA GLY A 200 12.13 13.52 21.30
C GLY A 200 11.14 12.46 20.87
N ILE A 201 11.45 11.70 19.82
CA ILE A 201 10.67 10.54 19.40
C ILE A 201 11.42 9.28 19.83
N VAL A 202 10.86 8.59 20.84
CA VAL A 202 11.48 7.38 21.41
C VAL A 202 10.63 6.17 21.05
N ASN A 203 11.24 5.22 20.35
CA ASN A 203 10.63 3.94 19.98
C ASN A 203 11.73 2.88 19.78
N LYS A 204 11.35 1.59 19.80
CA LYS A 204 12.29 0.49 19.55
C LYS A 204 12.89 0.56 18.13
N TRP A 205 13.96 -0.20 17.92
CA TRP A 205 14.53 -0.40 16.60
C TRP A 205 13.48 -1.01 15.65
N ALA A 206 13.47 -0.58 14.38
CA ALA A 206 12.53 -1.05 13.35
C ALA A 206 11.02 -0.76 13.56
N GLU A 207 10.64 0.15 14.46
CA GLU A 207 9.24 0.60 14.64
C GLU A 207 8.83 1.74 13.68
N GLY A 208 9.69 2.09 12.72
CA GLY A 208 9.43 3.11 11.71
C GLY A 208 9.55 4.56 12.19
N LYS A 209 10.50 4.85 13.08
CA LYS A 209 10.85 6.23 13.50
C LYS A 209 11.18 7.13 12.31
N THR A 210 12.07 6.69 11.43
CA THR A 210 12.46 7.44 10.22
C THR A 210 11.26 7.64 9.27
N SER A 211 10.36 6.65 9.14
CA SER A 211 9.10 6.82 8.40
C SER A 211 8.22 7.92 9.01
N PHE A 212 8.11 7.95 10.34
CA PHE A 212 7.35 8.98 11.07
C PHE A 212 7.97 10.38 10.89
N LEU A 213 9.30 10.47 10.92
CA LEU A 213 10.02 11.71 10.63
C LEU A 213 9.77 12.19 9.21
N ASN A 214 9.81 11.31 8.20
CA ASN A 214 9.49 11.66 6.82
C ASN A 214 8.10 12.28 6.69
N PHE A 215 7.08 11.66 7.31
CA PHE A 215 5.72 12.21 7.28
C PHE A 215 5.68 13.60 7.92
N THR A 216 6.28 13.75 9.10
CA THR A 216 6.38 15.03 9.85
C THR A 216 7.05 16.12 9.01
N THR A 217 8.14 15.77 8.34
CA THR A 217 8.89 16.64 7.43
C THR A 217 8.01 17.11 6.28
N ASP A 218 7.35 16.17 5.60
CA ASP A 218 6.55 16.44 4.42
C ASP A 218 5.35 17.36 4.71
N GLU A 219 4.72 17.26 5.90
CA GLU A 219 3.66 18.20 6.29
C GLU A 219 4.19 19.60 6.55
N LEU A 220 5.26 19.69 7.35
CA LEU A 220 5.80 20.98 7.79
C LEU A 220 6.40 21.74 6.61
N ALA A 221 6.95 21.03 5.63
CA ALA A 221 7.46 21.61 4.39
C ALA A 221 6.37 22.24 3.50
N LYS A 222 5.07 21.94 3.72
CA LYS A 222 3.97 22.61 3.00
C LYS A 222 3.78 24.05 3.43
N ASP A 223 4.21 24.42 4.63
CA ASP A 223 4.18 25.80 5.10
C ASP A 223 5.34 26.62 4.52
N GLN A 224 5.03 27.60 3.66
CA GLN A 224 6.02 28.47 3.01
C GLN A 224 6.79 29.36 4.00
N ASN A 225 6.27 29.55 5.21
CA ASN A 225 6.95 30.26 6.29
C ASN A 225 7.78 29.35 7.19
N THR A 226 7.92 28.07 6.84
CA THR A 226 8.75 27.11 7.54
C THR A 226 9.94 26.68 6.68
N ILE A 227 11.13 26.66 7.29
CA ILE A 227 12.36 26.11 6.75
C ILE A 227 12.61 24.80 7.48
N VAL A 228 12.72 23.70 6.74
CA VAL A 228 13.01 22.39 7.31
C VAL A 228 14.49 22.06 7.08
N VAL A 229 15.21 21.77 8.16
CA VAL A 229 16.63 21.42 8.14
C VAL A 229 16.76 19.96 8.57
N ASN A 230 17.17 19.10 7.63
CA ASN A 230 17.36 17.67 7.89
C ASN A 230 18.83 17.39 8.16
N PHE A 231 19.13 16.90 9.35
CA PHE A 231 20.44 16.44 9.74
C PHE A 231 20.38 14.95 10.10
N ASN A 232 21.20 14.15 9.43
CA ASN A 232 21.36 12.74 9.74
C ASN A 232 22.76 12.51 10.31
N ALA A 233 22.82 12.08 11.57
CA ALA A 233 24.08 11.89 12.29
C ALA A 233 24.97 10.80 11.66
N TRP A 234 24.39 9.86 10.89
CA TRP A 234 25.11 8.79 10.19
C TRP A 234 26.15 9.30 9.18
N PHE A 235 25.92 10.49 8.60
CA PHE A 235 26.84 11.07 7.63
C PHE A 235 27.94 11.91 8.27
N THR A 236 27.98 12.00 9.61
CA THR A 236 29.04 12.71 10.31
C THR A 236 30.37 12.02 10.04
N SER A 237 31.36 12.77 9.53
CA SER A 237 32.67 12.19 9.24
C SER A 237 33.42 11.89 10.54
N GLN A 238 34.32 10.89 10.55
CA GLN A 238 35.17 10.63 11.72
C GLN A 238 36.16 11.77 12.02
N SER A 239 36.46 12.59 11.01
CA SER A 239 37.40 13.71 11.09
C SER A 239 36.78 15.01 11.60
N ASP A 240 35.49 15.22 11.33
CA ASP A 240 34.75 16.39 11.79
C ASP A 240 33.95 16.04 13.05
N SER A 241 33.77 17.02 13.94
CA SER A 241 32.87 16.83 15.08
C SER A 241 31.40 16.90 14.62
N PHE A 242 30.53 16.14 15.30
CA PHE A 242 29.06 16.23 15.16
C PHE A 242 28.58 17.69 15.14
N THR A 243 29.15 18.53 16.00
CA THR A 243 28.85 19.97 16.07
C THR A 243 29.17 20.69 14.77
N ASN A 244 30.33 20.44 14.16
CA ASN A 244 30.70 21.07 12.89
C ASN A 244 29.78 20.65 11.74
N ASP A 245 29.50 19.36 11.61
CA ASP A 245 28.63 18.85 10.55
C ASP A 245 27.18 19.34 10.72
N PHE A 246 26.69 19.43 11.95
CA PHE A 246 25.39 20.02 12.26
C PHE A 246 25.30 21.48 11.83
N PHE A 247 26.23 22.33 12.29
CA PHE A 247 26.20 23.75 11.96
C PHE A 247 26.51 24.03 10.50
N LYS A 248 27.29 23.18 9.84
CA LYS A 248 27.50 23.24 8.39
C LYS A 248 26.20 22.96 7.65
N THR A 249 25.48 21.90 8.02
CA THR A 249 24.16 21.57 7.45
C THR A 249 23.16 22.71 7.66
N LEU A 250 23.15 23.29 8.87
CA LEU A 250 22.31 24.45 9.19
C LEU A 250 22.69 25.67 8.34
N ASP A 251 23.99 25.97 8.19
CA ASP A 251 24.47 27.08 7.35
C ASP A 251 24.05 26.91 5.90
N ASP A 252 24.19 25.69 5.35
CA ASP A 252 23.88 25.36 3.96
C ASP A 252 22.39 25.49 3.67
N GLU A 253 21.52 25.05 4.59
CA GLU A 253 20.08 25.21 4.45
C GLU A 253 19.64 26.68 4.59
N LEU A 254 20.12 27.40 5.60
CA LEU A 254 19.75 28.81 5.80
C LEU A 254 20.28 29.72 4.70
N SER A 255 21.42 29.39 4.10
CA SER A 255 22.02 30.13 2.97
C SER A 255 21.12 30.21 1.74
N LYS A 256 20.14 29.30 1.60
CA LYS A 256 19.14 29.33 0.52
C LYS A 256 18.14 30.48 0.67
N TYR A 257 18.00 31.03 1.87
CA TYR A 257 17.01 32.04 2.21
C TYR A 257 17.64 33.39 2.61
N ILE A 258 18.85 33.36 3.16
CA ILE A 258 19.54 34.56 3.62
C ILE A 258 21.06 34.39 3.53
N TYR A 259 21.80 35.46 3.21
CA TYR A 259 23.25 35.40 3.26
C TYR A 259 23.74 35.23 4.70
N THR A 260 24.34 34.07 4.99
CA THR A 260 24.88 33.74 6.33
C THR A 260 26.33 34.16 6.52
N GLY A 261 27.08 34.34 5.44
CA GLY A 261 28.50 34.70 5.51
C GLY A 261 29.35 33.70 6.29
N SER A 262 28.99 32.40 6.29
CA SER A 262 29.64 31.32 7.06
C SER A 262 29.55 31.46 8.58
N LEU A 263 28.63 32.29 9.09
CA LEU A 263 28.52 32.61 10.52
C LEU A 263 28.34 31.36 11.39
N MET A 264 27.46 30.43 10.99
CA MET A 264 27.19 29.19 11.72
C MET A 264 28.42 28.28 11.74
N ARG A 265 29.14 28.17 10.62
CA ARG A 265 30.38 27.36 10.53
C ARG A 265 31.49 27.94 11.42
N ARG A 266 31.65 29.26 11.46
CA ARG A 266 32.64 29.93 12.33
C ARG A 266 32.31 29.73 13.80
N TYR A 267 31.02 29.81 14.15
CA TYR A 267 30.56 29.52 15.50
C TYR A 267 30.87 28.08 15.91
N ALA A 268 30.60 27.10 15.03
CA ALA A 268 30.90 25.69 15.28
C ALA A 268 32.40 25.42 15.50
N ASN A 269 33.26 26.03 14.69
CA ASN A 269 34.71 25.93 14.84
C ASN A 269 35.19 26.44 16.20
N ASN A 270 34.62 27.54 16.70
CA ASN A 270 34.97 28.06 18.02
C ASN A 270 34.49 27.15 19.15
N LEU A 271 33.27 26.60 19.05
CA LEU A 271 32.75 25.62 20.01
C LEU A 271 33.63 24.37 20.08
N THR A 272 34.11 23.89 18.93
CA THR A 272 34.84 22.62 18.84
C THR A 272 36.31 22.77 19.20
N GLN A 273 36.92 23.93 18.92
CA GLN A 273 38.23 24.28 19.45
C GLN A 273 38.24 24.26 20.99
N ILE A 274 37.16 24.71 21.64
CA ILE A 274 37.04 24.66 23.11
C ILE A 274 36.93 23.20 23.62
N ASN A 275 36.14 22.35 22.95
CA ASN A 275 35.93 20.94 23.35
C ASN A 275 37.13 20.01 23.04
N SER A 276 37.91 20.30 22.02
CA SER A 276 39.09 19.50 21.64
C SER A 276 40.26 19.63 22.61
N VAL A 277 40.22 20.60 23.54
CA VAL A 277 41.28 20.78 24.53
C VAL A 277 41.11 19.86 25.73
N PHE A 278 41.23 18.56 25.46
CA PHE A 278 41.81 17.68 26.46
C PHE A 278 43.30 18.04 26.63
N ASN A 279 43.55 18.87 27.64
CA ASN A 279 44.76 18.97 28.47
C ASN A 279 45.84 20.05 28.20
N LEU A 280 45.57 21.16 27.51
CA LEU A 280 46.45 22.35 27.58
C LEU A 280 45.78 23.67 28.01
N THR A 281 44.46 23.82 27.90
CA THR A 281 43.74 25.05 28.31
C THR A 281 43.63 25.23 29.81
N LYS A 282 43.84 24.17 30.61
CA LYS A 282 43.87 24.27 32.08
C LYS A 282 45.06 25.09 32.60
N TYR A 283 46.06 25.37 31.74
CA TYR A 283 47.25 26.15 32.05
C TYR A 283 47.33 27.49 31.31
N LEU A 284 46.33 27.82 30.48
CA LEU A 284 46.26 29.09 29.77
C LEU A 284 45.48 30.13 30.59
N PRO A 285 45.89 31.41 30.60
CA PRO A 285 45.16 32.47 31.28
C PRO A 285 43.73 32.56 30.74
N LYS A 286 42.71 32.67 31.62
CA LYS A 286 41.30 32.84 31.21
C LYS A 286 41.07 33.98 30.20
N ALA A 287 41.92 35.01 30.21
CA ALA A 287 41.90 36.11 29.24
C ALA A 287 42.19 35.69 27.78
N TRP A 288 42.69 34.47 27.55
CA TRP A 288 42.98 33.93 26.21
C TRP A 288 41.86 33.02 25.69
N ILE A 289 40.90 32.63 26.55
CA ILE A 289 39.68 31.93 26.18
C ILE A 289 38.60 33.00 26.12
N SER A 290 38.46 33.65 24.96
CA SER A 290 37.58 34.79 24.77
C SER A 290 36.10 34.39 24.78
N GLU A 291 35.49 34.35 25.97
CA GLU A 291 34.03 34.23 26.16
C GLU A 291 33.27 35.30 25.35
N ASP A 292 33.84 36.49 25.18
CA ASP A 292 33.27 37.60 24.39
C ASP A 292 33.03 37.25 22.92
N SER A 293 33.88 36.41 22.31
CA SER A 293 33.76 36.05 20.89
C SER A 293 32.54 35.16 20.63
N ASN A 294 32.22 34.22 21.53
CA ASN A 294 31.08 33.32 21.36
C ASN A 294 29.76 34.02 21.58
N LEU A 295 29.72 35.01 22.50
CA LEU A 295 28.57 35.90 22.68
C LEU A 295 28.32 36.72 21.42
N GLU A 296 29.36 37.28 20.80
CA GLU A 296 29.24 38.03 19.55
C GLU A 296 28.69 37.14 18.40
N TYR A 297 29.19 35.91 18.24
CA TYR A 297 28.64 34.96 17.27
C TYR A 297 27.17 34.64 17.57
N PHE A 298 26.83 34.41 18.83
CA PHE A 298 25.46 34.12 19.26
C PHE A 298 24.51 35.28 18.92
N GLU A 299 24.86 36.51 19.28
CA GLU A 299 24.06 37.70 18.98
C GLU A 299 23.91 37.94 17.47
N ASN A 300 24.97 37.70 16.70
CA ASN A 300 24.92 37.83 15.24
C ASN A 300 24.02 36.77 14.62
N ILE A 301 24.05 35.54 15.15
CA ILE A 301 23.14 34.47 14.75
C ILE A 301 21.71 34.87 15.10
N GLU A 302 21.45 35.35 16.31
CA GLU A 302 20.13 35.81 16.73
C GLU A 302 19.57 36.90 15.81
N LYS A 303 20.38 37.92 15.50
CA LYS A 303 20.00 38.99 14.55
C LYS A 303 19.70 38.43 13.16
N LEU A 304 20.49 37.47 12.70
CA LEU A 304 20.27 36.81 11.41
C LEU A 304 18.95 36.02 11.39
N LEU A 305 18.67 35.24 12.43
CA LEU A 305 17.44 34.46 12.55
C LEU A 305 16.20 35.36 12.67
N LYS A 306 16.30 36.47 13.43
CA LYS A 306 15.24 37.50 13.51
C LYS A 306 14.97 38.15 12.15
N ARG A 307 16.02 38.45 11.37
CA ARG A 307 15.90 39.01 10.02
C ARG A 307 15.28 38.02 9.03
N LEU A 308 15.56 36.73 9.19
CA LEU A 308 15.00 35.67 8.34
C LEU A 308 13.47 35.59 8.48
N ASN A 309 12.94 35.85 9.69
CA ASN A 309 11.51 35.90 10.00
C ASN A 309 10.73 34.68 9.47
N LYS A 310 11.32 33.50 9.60
CA LYS A 310 10.73 32.20 9.24
C LYS A 310 10.89 31.22 10.38
N ARG A 311 9.98 30.26 10.46
CA ARG A 311 10.06 29.13 11.38
C ARG A 311 11.19 28.22 10.91
N ILE A 312 12.04 27.75 11.82
CA ILE A 312 13.09 26.78 11.48
C ILE A 312 12.78 25.51 12.24
N PHE A 313 12.49 24.45 11.50
CA PHE A 313 12.27 23.12 12.05
C PHE A 313 13.48 22.25 11.77
N ILE A 314 14.18 21.85 12.84
CA ILE A 314 15.41 21.08 12.73
C ILE A 314 15.09 19.63 13.08
N ILE A 315 15.39 18.72 12.14
CA ILE A 315 15.20 17.29 12.29
C ILE A 315 16.57 16.66 12.43
N ILE A 316 16.75 15.90 13.51
CA ILE A 316 17.99 15.20 13.83
C ILE A 316 17.65 13.71 13.92
N ASP A 317 18.15 12.91 12.99
CA ASP A 317 17.93 11.46 12.93
C ASP A 317 19.20 10.67 13.25
N ASP A 318 19.03 9.41 13.69
CA ASP A 318 20.09 8.43 13.99
C ASP A 318 21.17 8.90 14.99
N VAL A 319 20.79 9.73 15.98
CA VAL A 319 21.72 10.26 17.02
C VAL A 319 22.25 9.18 17.97
N ASP A 320 21.55 8.06 18.10
CA ASP A 320 21.88 6.96 19.01
C ASP A 320 22.93 5.97 18.47
N ARG A 321 23.48 6.25 17.28
CA ARG A 321 24.57 5.49 16.66
C ARG A 321 25.90 6.21 16.79
#